data_AF-A0A4U6D012-F1
#
_entry.id   AF-A0A4U6D012-F1
#
_cell.length_a   1.000
_cell.length_b   1.000
_cell.length_c   1.000
_cell.angle_alpha   90.00
_cell.angle_beta   90.00
_cell.angle_gamma   90.00
#
_symmetry.space_group_name_H-M   'P 1'
#
loop_
_entity.id
_entity.type
_entity.pdbx_description
1 polymer ?
#
loop_
_entity_poly.entity_id
_entity_poly.type
_entity_poly.pdbx_seq_one_letter_code
_entity_poly.pdbx_strand_id
1 'polypeptide(L)'
;MEIKENAYNIEFSQDFTIPAETLFEAWTSPEKLKQWWHPMEDSLSDIKNDLQDGGDITYEFEKNEFRGKPQILFGKVIQTN
;
A
#
# COMPACT_ATOMS: atom_id res chain seq x y z
N MET A 1 1.77 19.55 -14.70
CA MET A 1 2.22 18.24 -15.20
C MET A 1 0.96 17.47 -15.53
N GLU A 2 0.61 17.40 -16.81
CA GLU A 2 -0.59 16.67 -17.26
C GLU A 2 -0.33 15.17 -17.14
N ILE A 3 -1.15 14.48 -16.35
CA ILE A 3 -1.15 13.02 -16.33
C ILE A 3 -1.91 12.58 -17.58
N LYS A 4 -1.19 12.04 -18.57
CA LYS A 4 -1.80 11.42 -19.74
C LYS A 4 -2.39 10.08 -19.33
N GLU A 5 -3.72 10.00 -19.34
CA GLU A 5 -4.51 8.78 -19.17
C GLU A 5 -4.26 7.81 -20.33
N ASN A 6 -3.23 6.98 -20.24
CA ASN A 6 -3.23 5.69 -20.90
C ASN A 6 -3.67 4.66 -19.84
N ALA A 7 -4.98 4.62 -19.57
CA ALA A 7 -5.57 3.85 -18.47
C ALA A 7 -5.63 2.36 -18.83
N TYR A 8 -4.51 1.65 -18.63
CA TYR A 8 -4.57 0.21 -18.46
C TYR A 8 -5.15 -0.06 -17.06
N ASN A 9 -6.44 -0.37 -16.99
CA ASN A 9 -7.08 -0.78 -15.75
C ASN A 9 -6.78 -2.26 -15.49
N ILE A 10 -6.30 -2.55 -14.27
CA ILE A 10 -6.10 -3.91 -13.78
C ILE A 10 -7.00 -4.07 -12.55
N GLU A 11 -7.95 -5.00 -12.62
CA GLU A 11 -8.85 -5.35 -11.52
C GLU A 11 -8.49 -6.73 -10.95
N PHE A 12 -8.55 -6.87 -9.63
CA PHE A 12 -8.32 -8.12 -8.92
C PHE A 12 -9.37 -8.28 -7.82
N SER A 13 -9.87 -9.50 -7.64
CA SER A 13 -10.83 -9.85 -6.60
C SER A 13 -10.43 -11.16 -5.94
N GLN A 14 -10.51 -11.21 -4.61
CA GLN A 14 -10.30 -12.44 -3.84
C GLN A 14 -11.25 -12.50 -2.65
N ASP A 15 -11.85 -13.67 -2.44
CA ASP A 15 -12.73 -13.92 -1.31
C ASP A 15 -11.94 -14.36 -0.08
N PHE A 16 -12.31 -13.82 1.08
CA PHE A 16 -11.73 -14.20 2.36
C PHE A 16 -12.84 -14.57 3.35
N THR A 17 -12.76 -15.78 3.92
CA THR A 17 -13.70 -16.24 4.96
C THR A 17 -13.28 -15.73 6.34
N ILE A 18 -13.22 -14.41 6.52
CA ILE A 18 -12.87 -13.74 7.78
C ILE A 18 -13.79 -12.53 8.01
N PRO A 19 -13.89 -11.99 9.24
CA PRO A 19 -14.62 -10.76 9.49
C PRO A 19 -14.07 -9.59 8.67
N ALA A 20 -14.97 -8.77 8.12
CA ALA A 20 -14.60 -7.60 7.30
C ALA A 20 -13.68 -6.62 8.05
N GLU A 21 -13.92 -6.43 9.36
CA GLU A 21 -13.09 -5.59 10.22
C GLU A 21 -11.64 -6.10 10.28
N THR A 22 -11.44 -7.42 10.40
CA THR A 22 -10.10 -8.02 10.43
C THR A 22 -9.37 -7.79 9.11
N LEU A 23 -10.07 -7.96 7.97
CA LEU A 23 -9.48 -7.69 6.66
C LEU A 23 -9.14 -6.20 6.53
N PHE A 24 -10.05 -5.31 6.92
CA PHE A 24 -9.82 -3.87 6.88
C PHE A 24 -8.61 -3.46 7.73
N GLU A 25 -8.48 -3.99 8.95
CA GLU A 25 -7.33 -3.75 9.81
C GLU A 25 -6.02 -4.27 9.21
N ALA A 26 -6.04 -5.38 8.46
CA ALA A 26 -4.85 -5.90 7.78
C ALA A 26 -4.26 -4.91 6.76
N TRP A 27 -5.10 -4.05 6.18
CA TRP A 27 -4.68 -3.02 5.22
C TRP A 27 -4.40 -1.65 5.86
N THR A 28 -5.04 -1.35 7.00
CA THR A 28 -5.03 -0.01 7.58
C THR A 28 -4.12 0.14 8.80
N SER A 29 -3.94 -0.93 9.59
CA SER A 29 -3.03 -0.94 10.73
C SER A 29 -1.58 -1.09 10.25
N PRO A 30 -0.68 -0.15 10.57
CA PRO A 30 0.73 -0.27 10.21
C PRO A 30 1.36 -1.59 10.65
N GLU A 31 1.09 -2.02 11.89
CA GLU A 31 1.67 -3.26 12.43
C GLU A 31 1.22 -4.51 11.67
N LYS A 32 -0.06 -4.58 11.28
CA LYS A 32 -0.60 -5.72 10.52
C LYS A 32 -0.18 -5.67 9.05
N LEU A 33 -0.14 -4.49 8.46
CA LEU A 33 0.29 -4.31 7.07
C LEU A 33 1.73 -4.82 6.87
N LYS A 34 2.64 -4.53 7.83
CA LYS A 34 4.02 -5.06 7.84
C LYS A 34 4.11 -6.58 7.85
N GLN A 35 3.05 -7.33 8.16
CA GLN A 35 3.11 -8.79 8.22
C GLN A 35 2.90 -9.48 6.87
N TRP A 36 2.31 -8.80 5.89
CA TRP A 36 1.95 -9.45 4.61
C TRP A 36 2.21 -8.59 3.37
N TRP A 37 2.29 -7.26 3.51
CA TRP A 37 2.61 -6.36 2.40
C TRP A 37 4.12 -6.26 2.18
N HIS A 38 4.64 -7.22 1.42
CA HIS A 38 6.07 -7.33 1.04
C HIS A 38 6.21 -7.42 -0.48
N PRO A 39 5.85 -6.37 -1.23
CA PRO A 39 6.07 -6.37 -2.67
C PRO A 39 7.55 -6.64 -2.95
N MET A 40 7.80 -7.63 -3.81
CA MET A 40 9.15 -7.99 -4.26
C MET A 40 10.09 -8.49 -3.14
N GLU A 41 9.53 -9.09 -2.07
CA GLU A 41 10.26 -9.65 -0.92
C GLU A 41 10.96 -8.61 -0.02
N ASP A 42 10.65 -7.32 -0.20
CA ASP A 42 11.19 -6.25 0.63
C ASP A 42 10.27 -6.00 1.84
N SER A 43 10.85 -5.99 3.03
CA SER A 43 10.15 -5.67 4.29
C SER A 43 9.85 -4.17 4.40
N LEU A 44 8.69 -3.82 4.94
CA LEU A 44 8.31 -2.44 5.25
C LEU A 44 9.03 -1.93 6.52
N SER A 45 9.91 -0.95 6.37
CA SER A 45 10.60 -0.32 7.50
C SER A 45 9.73 0.76 8.16
N ASP A 46 9.12 1.63 7.37
CA ASP A 46 8.31 2.74 7.87
C ASP A 46 6.99 2.92 7.08
N ILE A 47 5.97 3.40 7.79
CA ILE A 47 4.60 3.53 7.29
C ILE A 47 4.01 4.85 7.79
N LYS A 48 3.59 5.70 6.85
CA LYS A 48 2.72 6.83 7.10
C LYS A 48 1.38 6.59 6.41
N ASN A 49 0.32 6.48 7.20
CA ASN A 49 -1.05 6.22 6.72
C ASN A 49 -1.99 7.30 7.22
N ASP A 50 -2.19 8.34 6.41
CA ASP A 50 -3.30 9.27 6.60
C ASP A 50 -4.52 8.79 5.81
N LEU A 51 -5.35 7.96 6.44
CA LEU A 51 -6.43 7.20 5.79
C LEU A 51 -7.76 7.96 5.68
N GLN A 52 -7.68 9.29 5.65
CA GLN A 52 -8.82 10.17 5.35
C GLN A 52 -8.83 10.53 3.87
N ASP A 53 -9.97 11.00 3.35
CA ASP A 53 -10.06 11.44 1.96
C ASP A 53 -9.03 12.53 1.65
N GLY A 54 -8.29 12.35 0.56
CA GLY A 54 -7.17 13.20 0.17
C GLY A 54 -5.89 13.03 0.99
N GLY A 55 -5.89 12.19 2.02
CA GLY A 55 -4.75 11.91 2.88
C GLY A 55 -3.59 11.21 2.16
N ASP A 56 -2.38 11.41 2.65
CA ASP A 56 -1.15 10.89 2.06
C ASP A 56 -0.72 9.56 2.69
N ILE A 57 -0.28 8.65 1.83
CA ILE A 57 0.33 7.37 2.20
C ILE A 57 1.80 7.37 1.78
N THR A 58 2.69 6.97 2.69
CA THR A 58 4.10 6.71 2.40
C THR A 58 4.50 5.36 2.98
N TYR A 59 5.04 4.49 2.13
CA TYR A 59 5.61 3.21 2.54
C TYR A 59 7.09 3.17 2.17
N GLU A 60 7.94 3.01 3.18
CA GLU A 60 9.38 2.85 3.00
C GLU A 60 9.76 1.39 3.16
N PHE A 61 10.53 0.90 2.20
CA PHE A 61 11.01 -0.47 2.19
C PHE A 61 12.47 -0.52 2.63
N GLU A 62 12.82 -1.60 3.32
CA GLU A 62 14.19 -1.87 3.72
C GLU A 62 15.11 -1.90 2.49
N LYS A 63 16.35 -1.46 2.70
CA LYS A 63 17.35 -1.49 1.63
C LYS A 63 17.74 -2.94 1.34
N ASN A 64 17.25 -3.46 0.23
CA ASN A 64 17.71 -4.72 -0.31
C ASN A 64 19.09 -4.55 -0.99
N GLU A 65 20.07 -5.36 -0.58
CA GLU A 65 21.43 -5.34 -1.15
C GLU A 65 21.45 -5.57 -2.67
N PHE A 66 20.51 -6.36 -3.19
CA PHE A 66 20.39 -6.64 -4.62
C PHE A 66 19.92 -5.43 -5.43
N ARG A 67 19.07 -4.56 -4.86
CA ARG A 67 18.49 -3.40 -5.57
C ARG A 67 19.28 -2.11 -5.37
N GLY A 68 20.16 -2.06 -4.36
CA GLY A 68 21.11 -0.97 -4.13
C GLY A 68 20.50 0.36 -3.65
N LYS A 69 19.20 0.60 -3.84
CA LYS A 69 18.48 1.81 -3.41
C LYS A 69 17.20 1.46 -2.64
N PRO A 70 16.90 2.17 -1.52
CA PRO A 70 15.62 2.04 -0.84
C PRO A 70 14.48 2.45 -1.78
N GLN A 71 13.37 1.70 -1.72
CA GLN A 71 12.17 2.02 -2.46
C GLN A 71 11.19 2.74 -1.54
N ILE A 72 10.50 3.74 -2.07
CA ILE A 72 9.45 4.45 -1.36
C ILE A 72 8.23 4.49 -2.27
N LEU A 73 7.10 4.00 -1.78
CA LEU A 73 5.82 4.11 -2.44
C LEU A 73 5.05 5.29 -1.84
N PHE A 74 4.54 6.14 -2.72
CA PHE A 74 3.66 7.25 -2.38
C PHE A 74 2.26 6.98 -2.92
N GLY A 75 1.26 7.24 -2.10
CA GLY A 75 -0.15 7.11 -2.46
C GLY A 75 -0.98 8.27 -1.93
N LYS A 76 -2.16 8.45 -2.52
CA LYS A 76 -3.20 9.35 -2.02
C LYS A 76 -4.48 8.57 -1.86
N VAL A 77 -5.14 8.74 -0.73
CA VAL A 77 -6.45 8.14 -0.48
C VAL A 77 -7.50 8.91 -1.26
N ILE A 78 -8.28 8.18 -2.06
CA ILE A 78 -9.40 8.74 -2.83
C ILE A 78 -10.64 7.97 -2.40
N GLN A 79 -11.58 8.66 -1.76
CA GLN A 79 -12.88 8.08 -1.47
C GLN A 79 -13.84 8.36 -2.62
N THR A 80 -14.29 7.30 -3.29
CA THR A 80 -15.33 7.40 -4.33
C THR A 80 -16.68 7.08 -3.71
N ASN A 81 -17.60 8.06 -3.75
CA ASN A 81 -19.01 7.89 -3.36
C ASN A 81 -19.80 7.07 -4.38
#